data_AF-M1WF18-F1
#
_entry.id   AF-M1WF18-F1
#
_cell.length_a   1.000
_cell.length_b   1.000
_cell.length_c   1.000
_cell.angle_alpha   90.00
_cell.angle_beta   90.00
_cell.angle_gamma   90.00
#
_symmetry.space_group_name_H-M   'P 1'
#
loop_
_entity.id
_entity.type
_entity.pdbx_description
1 polymer ?
#
loop_
_entity_poly.entity_id
_entity_poly.type
_entity_poly.pdbx_seq_one_letter_code
_entity_poly.pdbx_strand_id
1 'polypeptide(L)'
;MVASTTSPPSCIQENQAEGSVVTKNTGRFSTSMCHCQAQKAVQEKNSPLLPEMDPTPMQGRETLKQSLSDSVPATCSSCSRPSLQNLPVELLEKIFLYSMNLALPRSSPLLGAKLSAKVTRRRVIMTAFHENWDWTLGKGEVKSHSEKDKEEVNLPVLPESEKCSEFDAEKFKKEASLQYALLSMPWANIDFILDVEQAWARKHARGRCFKRHNNWGGRFSPGEHASYAPESYHQHILQHSLGELTFDARACFEADYARALAHRIPPGSFSVGTVSEMPELTPPVVPVDLITGPWNEEQKRRLFWLARANLDQYVDPLYLGSRPVEVKLACLDAAVISAEVLDPLIVNCLMGPWLFEDLPRDAEHERLLKLVDRIDRGGEELDMDILRFVVTQLDRDCRFLEYHCSSETEYESESDWEDDVQ
;
A
#
# COMPACT_ATOMS: atom_id res chain seq x y z
N MET A 1 -26.04 -57.50 25.87
CA MET A 1 -24.96 -58.48 26.13
C MET A 1 -24.32 -58.87 24.81
N VAL A 2 -23.31 -58.12 24.36
CA VAL A 2 -22.30 -58.59 23.40
C VAL A 2 -21.01 -57.88 23.80
N ALA A 3 -19.95 -58.68 23.93
CA ALA A 3 -18.74 -58.38 24.67
C ALA A 3 -17.72 -57.59 23.83
N SER A 4 -16.98 -56.75 24.56
CA SER A 4 -15.78 -56.05 24.15
C SER A 4 -14.60 -57.00 23.94
N THR A 5 -13.81 -56.78 22.90
CA THR A 5 -12.43 -57.30 22.80
C THR A 5 -11.48 -56.16 22.43
N THR A 6 -10.68 -55.78 23.41
CA THR A 6 -9.52 -54.89 23.36
C THR A 6 -8.31 -55.60 22.76
N SER A 7 -7.56 -54.91 21.89
CA SER A 7 -6.21 -55.28 21.44
C SER A 7 -5.19 -54.22 21.91
N PRO A 8 -3.93 -54.60 22.20
CA PRO A 8 -2.95 -53.76 22.91
C PRO A 8 -2.06 -52.89 21.98
N PRO A 9 -1.34 -51.89 22.53
CA PRO A 9 -0.48 -51.00 21.77
C PRO A 9 0.93 -51.56 21.56
N SER A 10 1.49 -51.36 20.37
CA SER A 10 2.87 -51.71 20.00
C SER A 10 3.85 -50.62 20.42
N CYS A 11 4.85 -51.01 21.21
CA CYS A 11 6.07 -50.25 21.50
C CYS A 11 6.86 -49.93 20.22
N ILE A 12 7.32 -48.69 20.07
CA ILE A 12 8.41 -48.33 19.17
C ILE A 12 9.62 -47.99 20.03
N GLN A 13 10.73 -48.66 19.71
CA GLN A 13 12.01 -48.60 20.41
C GLN A 13 12.78 -47.31 20.10
N GLU A 14 13.39 -46.78 21.16
CA GLU A 14 14.53 -45.86 21.12
C GLU A 14 15.72 -46.51 20.39
N ASN A 15 16.37 -45.76 19.50
CA ASN A 15 17.75 -46.00 19.15
C ASN A 15 18.54 -44.69 19.31
N GLN A 16 19.38 -44.70 20.33
CA GLN A 16 20.49 -43.77 20.53
C GLN A 16 21.62 -44.13 19.56
N ALA A 17 22.21 -43.13 18.92
CA ALA A 17 23.58 -43.22 18.40
C ALA A 17 24.26 -41.86 18.56
N GLU A 18 25.29 -41.87 19.42
CA GLU A 18 26.23 -40.80 19.69
C GLU A 18 27.17 -40.56 18.49
N GLY A 19 27.67 -39.33 18.33
CA GLY A 19 28.63 -39.01 17.27
C GLY A 19 29.07 -37.55 17.24
N SER A 20 29.73 -37.11 18.30
CA SER A 20 30.49 -35.86 18.48
C SER A 20 31.33 -35.42 17.28
N VAL A 21 31.32 -34.11 16.92
CA VAL A 21 32.55 -33.31 16.78
C VAL A 21 32.24 -31.82 17.04
N VAL A 22 33.03 -31.29 17.96
CA VAL A 22 33.17 -29.92 18.42
C VAL A 22 33.85 -29.04 17.37
N THR A 23 33.27 -27.89 17.01
CA THR A 23 34.04 -26.67 16.75
C THR A 23 33.36 -25.47 17.39
N LYS A 24 34.03 -24.92 18.41
CA LYS A 24 33.71 -23.63 19.04
C LYS A 24 34.17 -22.54 18.08
N ASN A 25 33.28 -21.64 17.69
CA ASN A 25 33.69 -20.34 17.14
C ASN A 25 32.95 -19.23 17.89
N THR A 26 33.67 -18.67 18.86
CA THR A 26 33.34 -17.44 19.58
C THR A 26 33.66 -16.24 18.68
N GLY A 27 32.62 -15.65 18.08
CA GLY A 27 32.71 -14.37 17.37
C GLY A 27 31.88 -13.31 18.08
N ARG A 28 32.52 -12.53 18.95
CA ARG A 28 31.98 -11.26 19.48
C ARG A 28 31.70 -10.32 18.30
N PHE A 29 30.45 -9.89 18.13
CA PHE A 29 30.17 -8.67 17.37
C PHE A 29 29.70 -7.56 18.30
N SER A 30 30.50 -6.50 18.22
CA SER A 30 30.48 -5.30 19.02
C SER A 30 29.24 -4.46 18.71
N THR A 31 28.51 -4.09 19.77
CA THR A 31 27.68 -2.88 19.78
C THR A 31 28.54 -1.68 19.41
N SER A 32 28.28 -1.09 18.24
CA SER A 32 28.84 0.19 17.84
C SER A 32 27.72 1.22 17.79
N MET A 33 27.80 2.19 18.70
CA MET A 33 26.99 3.39 18.73
C MET A 33 27.32 4.27 17.52
N CYS A 34 26.34 4.58 16.67
CA CYS A 34 26.46 5.70 15.75
C CYS A 34 26.24 7.01 16.52
N HIS A 35 27.35 7.68 16.86
CA HIS A 35 27.37 9.08 17.24
C HIS A 35 27.15 9.96 16.00
N CYS A 36 26.16 10.86 16.09
CA CYS A 36 26.02 11.99 15.18
C CYS A 36 27.27 12.89 15.30
N GLN A 37 28.08 12.96 14.25
CA GLN A 37 29.09 14.01 14.10
C GLN A 37 28.54 15.13 13.22
N ALA A 38 28.36 16.28 13.85
CA ALA A 38 28.15 17.56 13.22
C ALA A 38 29.42 17.95 12.44
N GLN A 39 29.28 18.23 11.14
CA GLN A 39 30.31 18.92 10.37
C GLN A 39 30.12 20.43 10.48
N LYS A 40 31.06 21.08 11.16
CA LYS A 40 31.38 22.50 11.09
C LYS A 40 32.57 22.66 10.13
N ALA A 41 32.42 23.47 9.10
CA ALA A 41 33.49 24.17 8.36
C ALA A 41 32.83 25.44 7.79
N VAL A 42 33.06 26.64 8.30
CA VAL A 42 34.26 27.51 8.25
C VAL A 42 34.62 27.97 6.83
N GLN A 43 34.15 29.20 6.55
CA GLN A 43 34.76 30.33 5.84
C GLN A 43 35.36 30.17 4.44
N GLU A 44 34.80 30.98 3.52
CA GLU A 44 35.51 31.94 2.65
C GLU A 44 34.49 33.04 2.29
N LYS A 45 34.46 34.20 2.96
CA LYS A 45 35.28 35.41 2.79
C LYS A 45 35.31 35.92 1.34
N ASN A 46 34.44 36.88 1.02
CA ASN A 46 34.74 38.03 0.15
C ASN A 46 33.60 39.06 0.23
N SER A 47 33.90 40.23 0.81
CA SER A 47 33.10 41.44 0.71
C SER A 47 34.01 42.57 0.24
N PRO A 48 33.59 43.41 -0.72
CA PRO A 48 34.40 44.54 -1.16
C PRO A 48 34.11 45.81 -0.36
N LEU A 49 35.21 46.56 -0.24
CA LEU A 49 35.45 47.89 0.33
C LEU A 49 34.42 48.97 -0.02
N LEU A 50 34.05 49.79 0.97
CA LEU A 50 33.74 51.21 0.79
C LEU A 50 34.31 52.04 1.96
N PRO A 51 34.72 53.30 1.72
CA PRO A 51 35.59 54.06 2.61
C PRO A 51 34.85 54.90 3.67
N GLU A 52 35.54 55.10 4.79
CA GLU A 52 35.27 56.04 5.87
C GLU A 52 35.21 57.50 5.39
N MET A 53 34.32 58.29 5.98
CA MET A 53 34.50 59.72 6.17
C MET A 53 34.04 60.14 7.59
N ASP A 54 34.82 61.08 8.12
CA ASP A 54 34.95 61.57 9.50
C ASP A 54 33.71 62.19 10.18
N PRO A 55 33.78 62.38 11.52
CA PRO A 55 32.71 62.94 12.34
C PRO A 55 32.88 64.45 12.60
N THR A 56 31.75 65.17 12.75
CA THR A 56 31.72 66.48 13.41
C THR A 56 30.50 66.60 14.34
N PRO A 57 30.67 67.08 15.59
CA PRO A 57 29.60 67.22 16.57
C PRO A 57 29.02 68.65 16.55
N MET A 58 27.72 68.82 16.79
CA MET A 58 27.16 70.10 17.24
C MET A 58 25.99 69.93 18.20
N GLN A 59 26.02 70.78 19.22
CA GLN A 59 25.16 70.87 20.39
C GLN A 59 23.77 71.44 20.08
N GLY A 60 22.79 71.01 20.87
CA GLY A 60 21.87 71.89 21.61
C GLY A 60 20.76 72.62 20.86
N ARG A 61 19.50 72.28 21.17
CA ARG A 61 18.51 73.27 21.60
C ARG A 61 17.28 72.64 22.22
N GLU A 62 16.98 73.11 23.43
CA GLU A 62 15.71 72.95 24.12
C GLU A 62 14.57 73.60 23.32
N THR A 63 13.36 73.03 23.40
CA THR A 63 12.14 73.84 23.61
C THR A 63 10.99 72.98 24.11
N LEU A 64 10.52 73.38 25.28
CA LEU A 64 9.28 73.05 25.95
C LEU A 64 8.06 73.34 25.03
N LYS A 65 7.02 72.49 25.04
CA LYS A 65 5.65 72.88 25.42
C LYS A 65 4.62 71.75 25.27
N GLN A 66 3.88 71.60 26.35
CA GLN A 66 2.63 70.88 26.55
C GLN A 66 1.61 71.07 25.41
N SER A 67 0.94 69.97 25.04
CA SER A 67 -0.50 70.00 24.77
C SER A 67 -1.16 68.81 25.47
N LEU A 68 -1.84 69.12 26.58
CA LEU A 68 -2.85 68.26 27.18
C LEU A 68 -4.03 68.22 26.20
N SER A 69 -4.17 67.11 25.49
CA SER A 69 -5.39 66.76 24.78
C SER A 69 -5.91 65.51 25.45
N ASP A 70 -6.95 65.70 26.27
CA ASP A 70 -7.86 64.67 26.73
C ASP A 70 -8.37 63.88 25.51
N SER A 71 -7.67 62.80 25.20
CA SER A 71 -8.18 61.74 24.34
C SER A 71 -8.42 60.55 25.24
N VAL A 72 -9.70 60.22 25.37
CA VAL A 72 -10.25 59.02 25.99
C VAL A 72 -9.26 57.87 25.85
N PRO A 73 -8.80 57.22 26.94
CA PRO A 73 -8.05 56.01 26.80
C PRO A 73 -9.03 55.01 26.20
N ALA A 74 -8.94 54.79 24.89
CA ALA A 74 -9.42 53.58 24.28
C ALA A 74 -8.54 52.46 24.83
N THR A 75 -8.81 52.09 26.09
CA THR A 75 -8.45 50.81 26.65
C THR A 75 -9.34 49.78 25.95
N CYS A 76 -9.20 49.68 24.62
CA CYS A 76 -9.37 48.43 23.93
C CYS A 76 -8.29 47.55 24.53
N SER A 77 -8.58 46.96 25.69
CA SER A 77 -7.89 45.78 26.17
C SER A 77 -7.80 44.90 24.94
N SER A 78 -6.58 44.72 24.46
CA SER A 78 -6.25 43.77 23.41
C SER A 78 -6.71 42.42 23.93
N CYS A 79 -7.99 42.11 23.72
CA CYS A 79 -8.57 40.81 23.88
C CYS A 79 -7.85 39.97 22.84
N SER A 80 -6.69 39.46 23.26
CA SER A 80 -5.86 38.54 22.52
C SER A 80 -6.82 37.51 21.95
N ARG A 81 -6.96 37.50 20.62
CA ARG A 81 -7.85 36.55 19.96
C ARG A 81 -7.47 35.18 20.50
N PRO A 82 -8.42 34.38 21.03
CA PRO A 82 -8.08 33.09 21.61
C PRO A 82 -7.34 32.28 20.54
N SER A 83 -6.04 32.09 20.77
CA SER A 83 -5.21 31.32 19.86
C SER A 83 -5.73 29.90 19.87
N LEU A 84 -5.78 29.28 18.69
CA LEU A 84 -6.18 27.87 18.55
C LEU A 84 -5.37 26.96 19.49
N GLN A 85 -4.11 27.32 19.75
CA GLN A 85 -3.20 26.62 20.66
C GLN A 85 -3.67 26.56 22.12
N ASN A 86 -4.51 27.51 22.55
CA ASN A 86 -5.01 27.60 23.92
C ASN A 86 -6.27 26.77 24.15
N LEU A 87 -6.83 26.15 23.11
CA LEU A 87 -7.98 25.27 23.27
C LEU A 87 -7.62 23.99 24.04
N PRO A 88 -8.58 23.43 24.82
CA PRO A 88 -8.51 22.08 25.34
C PRO A 88 -8.25 21.06 24.23
N VAL A 89 -7.54 19.99 24.56
CA VAL A 89 -7.15 18.95 23.59
C VAL A 89 -8.37 18.31 22.93
N GLU A 90 -9.47 18.14 23.66
CA GLU A 90 -10.70 17.53 23.17
C GLU A 90 -11.35 18.36 22.06
N LEU A 91 -11.28 19.70 22.15
CA LEU A 91 -11.79 20.59 21.10
C LEU A 91 -10.88 20.58 19.89
N LEU A 92 -9.56 20.54 20.11
CA LEU A 92 -8.59 20.41 19.02
C LEU A 92 -8.78 19.09 18.27
N GLU A 93 -8.98 17.97 18.96
CA GLU A 93 -9.27 16.67 18.34
C GLU A 93 -10.56 16.72 17.51
N LYS A 94 -11.62 17.35 18.02
CA LYS A 94 -12.89 17.50 17.28
C LYS A 94 -12.71 18.33 16.01
N ILE A 95 -12.01 19.45 16.10
CA ILE A 95 -11.70 20.31 14.93
C ILE A 95 -10.87 19.51 13.92
N PHE A 96 -9.88 18.77 14.39
CA PHE A 96 -9.02 17.97 13.53
C PHE A 96 -9.80 16.83 12.84
N LEU A 97 -10.59 16.06 13.58
CA LEU A 97 -11.40 14.96 13.02
C LEU A 97 -12.51 15.45 12.09
N TYR A 98 -13.07 16.64 12.33
CA TYR A 98 -14.07 17.22 11.45
C TYR A 98 -13.46 17.75 10.15
N SER A 99 -12.30 18.41 10.23
CA SER A 99 -11.63 18.98 9.06
C SER A 99 -10.82 17.96 8.25
N MET A 100 -10.39 16.86 8.89
CA MET A 100 -9.43 15.88 8.37
C MET A 100 -8.18 16.50 7.72
N ASN A 101 -7.83 17.73 8.10
CA ASN A 101 -6.76 18.49 7.46
C ASN A 101 -5.42 18.19 8.15
N LEU A 102 -4.57 17.39 7.48
CA LEU A 102 -3.25 17.02 7.98
C LEU A 102 -2.29 18.22 8.12
N ALA A 103 -2.59 19.38 7.52
CA ALA A 103 -1.84 20.60 7.72
C ALA A 103 -2.05 21.19 9.13
N LEU A 104 -3.18 20.89 9.80
CA LEU A 104 -3.47 21.42 11.13
C LEU A 104 -2.42 21.02 12.18
N PRO A 105 -2.12 19.73 12.41
CA PRO A 105 -1.04 19.36 13.33
C PRO A 105 0.35 19.82 12.86
N ARG A 106 0.55 20.08 11.57
CA ARG A 106 1.82 20.57 11.01
C ARG A 106 2.01 22.08 11.15
N SER A 107 0.93 22.84 11.31
CA SER A 107 0.96 24.31 11.39
C SER A 107 1.64 24.86 12.64
N SER A 108 1.77 24.05 13.70
CA SER A 108 2.44 24.42 14.95
C SER A 108 2.94 23.18 15.68
N PRO A 109 4.20 23.16 16.16
CA PRO A 109 4.72 22.03 16.96
C PRO A 109 3.87 21.74 18.20
N LEU A 110 3.29 22.77 18.82
CA LEU A 110 2.43 22.62 20.00
C LEU A 110 1.10 21.94 19.64
N LEU A 111 0.49 22.31 18.51
CA LEU A 111 -0.71 21.63 18.00
C LEU A 111 -0.40 20.20 17.59
N GLY A 112 0.72 19.99 16.90
CA GLY A 112 1.24 18.67 16.55
C GLY A 112 1.37 17.79 17.77
N ALA A 113 2.04 18.26 18.83
CA ALA A 113 2.19 17.52 20.08
C ALA A 113 0.84 17.16 20.71
N LYS A 114 -0.11 18.11 20.81
CA LYS A 114 -1.45 17.87 21.36
C LYS A 114 -2.27 16.86 20.54
N LEU A 115 -2.17 16.90 19.21
CA LEU A 115 -2.90 16.02 18.30
C LEU A 115 -2.17 14.70 17.98
N SER A 116 -0.95 14.54 18.51
CA SER A 116 -0.10 13.37 18.25
C SER A 116 -0.51 12.14 19.06
N ALA A 117 -1.53 12.21 19.93
CA ALA A 117 -1.92 11.08 20.74
C ALA A 117 -2.34 9.88 19.87
N LYS A 118 -1.96 8.66 20.31
CA LYS A 118 -2.27 7.42 19.57
C LYS A 118 -3.76 7.29 19.28
N VAL A 119 -4.61 7.66 20.25
CA VAL A 119 -6.07 7.63 20.12
C VAL A 119 -6.56 8.54 18.99
N THR A 120 -6.04 9.77 18.90
CA THR A 120 -6.38 10.72 17.83
C THR A 120 -6.01 10.16 16.47
N ARG A 121 -4.77 9.67 16.30
CA ARG A 121 -4.30 9.08 15.04
C ARG A 121 -5.14 7.86 14.61
N ARG A 122 -5.51 7.01 15.58
CA ARG A 122 -6.39 5.85 15.32
C ARG A 122 -7.76 6.29 14.81
N ARG A 123 -8.36 7.32 15.43
CA ARG A 123 -9.64 7.88 14.98
C ARG A 123 -9.55 8.45 13.57
N VAL A 124 -8.46 9.15 13.25
CA VAL A 124 -8.25 9.72 11.90
C VAL A 124 -8.18 8.61 10.85
N ILE A 125 -7.35 7.58 11.03
CA ILE A 125 -7.33 6.45 10.08
C ILE A 125 -8.70 5.77 10.02
N MET A 126 -9.31 5.49 11.16
CA MET A 126 -10.62 4.83 11.21
C MET A 126 -11.71 5.61 10.48
N THR A 127 -11.70 6.94 10.58
CA THR A 127 -12.63 7.81 9.84
C THR A 127 -12.30 7.82 8.35
N ALA A 128 -11.02 7.95 7.99
CA ALA A 128 -10.60 8.06 6.59
C ALA A 128 -10.83 6.78 5.77
N PHE A 129 -10.76 5.60 6.40
CA PHE A 129 -10.96 4.30 5.75
C PHE A 129 -12.32 3.67 6.08
N HIS A 130 -13.23 4.41 6.73
CA HIS A 130 -14.50 3.87 7.19
C HIS A 130 -15.32 3.26 6.06
N GLU A 131 -15.51 4.01 4.98
CA GLU A 131 -16.32 3.60 3.82
C GLU A 131 -15.67 2.43 3.08
N ASN A 132 -14.35 2.49 2.83
CA ASN A 132 -13.61 1.40 2.19
C ASN A 132 -13.75 0.09 2.98
N TRP A 133 -13.60 0.14 4.29
CA TRP A 133 -13.74 -1.03 5.15
C TRP A 133 -15.19 -1.48 5.28
N ASP A 134 -16.15 -0.57 5.40
CA ASP A 134 -17.57 -0.94 5.47
C ASP A 134 -18.01 -1.65 4.20
N TRP A 135 -17.53 -1.19 3.05
CA TRP A 135 -17.80 -1.82 1.77
C TRP A 135 -17.13 -3.20 1.63
N THR A 136 -15.80 -3.24 1.77
CA THR A 136 -15.01 -4.47 1.54
C THR A 136 -15.31 -5.56 2.55
N LEU A 137 -15.67 -5.19 3.78
CA LEU A 137 -15.96 -6.12 4.87
C LEU A 137 -17.47 -6.28 5.14
N GLY A 138 -18.35 -5.47 4.55
CA GLY A 138 -19.79 -5.43 4.85
C GLY A 138 -20.69 -6.22 3.90
N LYS A 139 -20.27 -6.54 2.68
CA LYS A 139 -21.11 -7.24 1.67
C LYS A 139 -21.39 -8.73 1.95
N GLY A 140 -21.09 -9.20 3.16
CA GLY A 140 -21.26 -10.58 3.59
C GLY A 140 -22.66 -10.98 4.06
N GLU A 141 -23.70 -10.16 3.85
CA GLU A 141 -25.08 -10.61 4.10
C GLU A 141 -25.46 -11.66 3.04
N VAL A 142 -25.06 -12.90 3.30
CA VAL A 142 -25.71 -14.07 2.74
C VAL A 142 -27.13 -14.01 3.25
N LYS A 143 -28.03 -13.41 2.47
CA LYS A 143 -29.42 -13.83 2.49
C LYS A 143 -29.36 -15.29 2.10
N SER A 144 -29.22 -16.16 3.10
CA SER A 144 -29.42 -17.59 2.97
C SER A 144 -30.88 -17.73 2.59
N HIS A 145 -31.17 -17.58 1.30
CA HIS A 145 -32.40 -18.04 0.72
C HIS A 145 -32.40 -19.53 1.00
N SER A 146 -33.06 -19.93 2.09
CA SER A 146 -33.38 -21.33 2.31
C SER A 146 -34.11 -21.78 1.06
N GLU A 147 -33.51 -22.72 0.33
CA GLU A 147 -33.99 -23.28 -0.94
C GLU A 147 -35.38 -23.95 -0.85
N LYS A 148 -36.09 -23.84 0.28
CA LYS A 148 -37.36 -24.51 0.54
C LYS A 148 -38.60 -23.75 0.09
N ASP A 149 -38.50 -22.47 -0.25
CA ASP A 149 -39.63 -21.70 -0.77
C ASP A 149 -39.39 -21.30 -2.23
N LYS A 150 -39.32 -22.30 -3.13
CA LYS A 150 -39.45 -22.12 -4.58
C LYS A 150 -40.92 -22.07 -5.01
N GLU A 151 -41.76 -21.37 -4.26
CA GLU A 151 -43.09 -21.01 -4.76
C GLU A 151 -42.90 -19.77 -5.63
N GLU A 152 -43.42 -19.79 -6.86
CA GLU A 152 -43.40 -18.70 -7.85
C GLU A 152 -44.11 -17.43 -7.31
N VAL A 153 -43.55 -16.79 -6.31
CA VAL A 153 -43.96 -15.46 -5.89
C VAL A 153 -43.18 -14.51 -6.77
N ASN A 154 -43.91 -13.85 -7.69
CA ASN A 154 -43.47 -12.69 -8.46
C ASN A 154 -42.41 -11.93 -7.65
N LEU A 155 -41.13 -12.15 -8.00
CA LEU A 155 -40.02 -11.49 -7.36
C LEU A 155 -40.35 -9.99 -7.47
N PRO A 156 -40.43 -9.24 -6.37
CA PRO A 156 -40.44 -7.79 -6.47
C PRO A 156 -39.24 -7.49 -7.34
N VAL A 157 -39.48 -6.89 -8.51
CA VAL A 157 -38.45 -6.27 -9.33
C VAL A 157 -37.56 -5.59 -8.31
N LEU A 158 -36.35 -6.15 -8.10
CA LEU A 158 -35.34 -5.55 -7.24
C LEU A 158 -35.39 -4.09 -7.66
N PRO A 159 -35.71 -3.15 -6.74
CA PRO A 159 -35.80 -1.75 -7.12
C PRO A 159 -34.56 -1.55 -7.93
N GLU A 160 -34.78 -1.18 -9.20
CA GLU A 160 -33.71 -1.00 -10.15
C GLU A 160 -32.60 -0.34 -9.34
N SER A 161 -31.37 -0.76 -9.54
CA SER A 161 -30.22 0.01 -9.10
C SER A 161 -30.22 1.36 -9.88
N GLU A 162 -31.37 2.05 -9.87
CA GLU A 162 -31.72 3.41 -10.12
C GLU A 162 -30.68 4.20 -9.36
N LYS A 163 -29.65 4.49 -10.15
CA LYS A 163 -28.70 5.54 -9.89
C LYS A 163 -27.83 5.18 -8.69
N CYS A 164 -26.75 4.44 -8.97
CA CYS A 164 -25.43 5.04 -8.69
C CYS A 164 -25.42 6.39 -9.42
N SER A 165 -26.16 7.37 -8.87
CA SER A 165 -26.29 8.72 -9.36
C SER A 165 -24.90 9.27 -9.34
N GLU A 166 -24.32 9.53 -10.50
CA GLU A 166 -23.22 10.49 -10.73
C GLU A 166 -22.46 10.79 -9.43
N PHE A 167 -21.86 9.72 -8.90
CA PHE A 167 -21.39 9.76 -7.53
C PHE A 167 -20.22 10.72 -7.57
N ASP A 168 -20.25 11.77 -6.75
CA ASP A 168 -19.35 12.92 -6.86
C ASP A 168 -17.88 12.45 -6.95
N ALA A 169 -17.35 12.36 -8.18
CA ALA A 169 -16.00 11.87 -8.45
C ALA A 169 -14.97 12.71 -7.68
N GLU A 170 -15.26 14.01 -7.48
CA GLU A 170 -14.43 14.91 -6.68
C GLU A 170 -14.49 14.59 -5.17
N LYS A 171 -15.56 13.99 -4.66
CA LYS A 171 -15.62 13.50 -3.27
C LYS A 171 -14.71 12.29 -3.09
N PHE A 172 -14.81 11.28 -3.94
CA PHE A 172 -13.93 10.10 -3.88
C PHE A 172 -12.46 10.48 -4.01
N LYS A 173 -12.16 11.40 -4.91
CA LYS A 173 -10.83 11.98 -5.08
C LYS A 173 -10.27 12.60 -3.82
N LYS A 174 -11.07 13.40 -3.12
CA LYS A 174 -10.67 14.02 -1.84
C LYS A 174 -10.47 12.99 -0.73
N GLU A 175 -11.34 11.98 -0.67
CA GLU A 175 -11.26 10.92 0.34
C GLU A 175 -10.02 10.06 0.14
N ALA A 176 -9.78 9.60 -1.08
CA ALA A 176 -8.58 8.87 -1.38
C ALA A 176 -7.33 9.78 -1.18
N SER A 177 -7.40 11.10 -1.43
CA SER A 177 -6.30 12.07 -1.17
C SER A 177 -5.87 12.10 0.26
N LEU A 178 -6.87 12.07 1.13
CA LEU A 178 -6.67 11.97 2.54
C LEU A 178 -6.09 10.60 2.92
N GLN A 179 -6.61 9.50 2.38
CA GLN A 179 -6.13 8.14 2.67
C GLN A 179 -4.64 7.97 2.30
N TYR A 180 -4.22 8.36 1.09
CA TYR A 180 -2.79 8.27 0.73
C TYR A 180 -1.91 9.21 1.54
N ALA A 181 -2.36 10.45 1.77
CA ALA A 181 -1.59 11.38 2.60
C ALA A 181 -1.41 10.87 4.03
N LEU A 182 -2.37 10.09 4.55
CA LEU A 182 -2.25 9.38 5.83
C LEU A 182 -1.24 8.23 5.77
N LEU A 183 -1.26 7.44 4.69
CA LEU A 183 -0.29 6.33 4.48
C LEU A 183 1.15 6.84 4.28
N SER A 184 1.33 8.05 3.76
CA SER A 184 2.65 8.71 3.70
C SER A 184 3.18 9.15 5.07
N MET A 185 2.39 9.10 6.13
CA MET A 185 2.84 9.58 7.44
C MET A 185 3.84 8.60 8.06
N PRO A 186 4.96 9.07 8.63
CA PRO A 186 6.00 8.19 9.21
C PRO A 186 5.51 7.28 10.35
N TRP A 187 4.37 7.60 10.96
CA TRP A 187 3.77 6.83 12.04
C TRP A 187 2.70 5.84 11.57
N ALA A 188 2.27 5.90 10.31
CA ALA A 188 1.29 5.00 9.72
C ALA A 188 1.98 3.74 9.17
N ASN A 189 2.61 2.98 10.08
CA ASN A 189 3.19 1.70 9.72
C ASN A 189 2.12 0.60 9.65
N ILE A 190 2.44 -0.54 9.02
CA ILE A 190 1.51 -1.64 8.81
C ILE A 190 0.89 -2.13 10.13
N ASP A 191 1.69 -2.23 11.20
CA ASP A 191 1.20 -2.66 12.51
C ASP A 191 0.14 -1.72 13.07
N PHE A 192 0.35 -0.41 12.90
CA PHE A 192 -0.60 0.61 13.31
C PHE A 192 -1.89 0.55 12.47
N ILE A 193 -1.76 0.34 11.17
CA ILE A 193 -2.91 0.23 10.25
C ILE A 193 -3.77 -0.98 10.61
N LEU A 194 -3.16 -2.16 10.77
CA LEU A 194 -3.86 -3.40 11.14
C LEU A 194 -4.51 -3.30 12.53
N ASP A 195 -3.84 -2.65 13.49
CA ASP A 195 -4.41 -2.34 14.81
C ASP A 195 -5.70 -1.50 14.69
N VAL A 196 -5.73 -0.53 13.77
CA VAL A 196 -6.90 0.33 13.54
C VAL A 196 -8.00 -0.43 12.81
N GLU A 197 -7.66 -1.20 11.77
CA GLU A 197 -8.58 -2.06 11.01
C GLU A 197 -9.28 -3.05 11.97
N GLN A 198 -8.52 -3.68 12.86
CA GLN A 198 -9.06 -4.56 13.89
C GLN A 198 -10.02 -3.83 14.85
N ALA A 199 -9.67 -2.63 15.29
CA ALA A 199 -10.50 -1.83 16.18
C ALA A 199 -11.79 -1.38 15.49
N TRP A 200 -11.71 -1.04 14.20
CA TRP A 200 -12.86 -0.73 13.37
C TRP A 200 -13.77 -1.96 13.25
N ALA A 201 -13.21 -3.12 12.92
CA ALA A 201 -13.99 -4.34 12.71
C ALA A 201 -14.75 -4.77 13.98
N ARG A 202 -14.11 -4.66 15.16
CA ARG A 202 -14.76 -4.93 16.45
C ARG A 202 -15.94 -4.00 16.73
N LYS A 203 -15.88 -2.75 16.25
CA LYS A 203 -16.87 -1.71 16.49
C LYS A 203 -18.01 -1.74 15.46
N HIS A 204 -17.68 -1.95 14.19
CA HIS A 204 -18.58 -1.74 13.05
C HIS A 204 -18.99 -3.05 12.35
N ALA A 205 -18.15 -4.09 12.42
CA ALA A 205 -18.37 -5.36 11.73
C ALA A 205 -18.66 -6.53 12.70
N ARG A 206 -19.07 -6.24 13.94
CA ARG A 206 -19.42 -7.28 14.91
C ARG A 206 -20.62 -8.10 14.41
N GLY A 207 -20.44 -9.42 14.34
CA GLY A 207 -21.48 -10.33 13.85
C GLY A 207 -21.55 -10.47 12.33
N ARG A 208 -20.70 -9.75 11.58
CA ARG A 208 -20.60 -9.93 10.12
C ARG A 208 -19.73 -11.15 9.82
N CYS A 209 -20.13 -11.95 8.82
CA CYS A 209 -19.28 -12.98 8.25
C CYS A 209 -18.37 -12.34 7.20
N PHE A 210 -17.06 -12.51 7.36
CA PHE A 210 -16.08 -11.98 6.43
C PHE A 210 -15.87 -13.00 5.33
N LYS A 211 -16.53 -12.78 4.18
CA LYS A 211 -16.20 -13.51 2.97
C LYS A 211 -14.87 -12.99 2.47
N ARG A 212 -13.80 -13.73 2.75
CA ARG A 212 -12.53 -13.49 2.06
C ARG A 212 -12.79 -13.73 0.58
N HIS A 213 -12.65 -12.68 -0.23
CA HIS A 213 -12.58 -12.89 -1.67
C HIS A 213 -11.26 -13.62 -1.90
N ASN A 214 -11.35 -14.93 -2.11
CA ASN A 214 -10.20 -15.75 -2.55
C ASN A 214 -9.70 -15.29 -3.93
N ASN A 215 -10.51 -14.47 -4.59
CA ASN A 215 -10.32 -13.89 -5.89
C ASN A 215 -9.43 -12.65 -5.73
N TRP A 216 -8.11 -12.83 -5.75
CA TRP A 216 -7.29 -11.84 -6.43
C TRP A 216 -7.86 -11.78 -7.85
N GLY A 217 -8.73 -10.79 -8.09
CA GLY A 217 -10.06 -10.88 -8.73
C GLY A 217 -10.35 -11.73 -9.98
N GLY A 218 -9.87 -12.97 -10.09
CA GLY A 218 -10.35 -13.87 -11.13
C GLY A 218 -11.38 -14.86 -10.68
N ARG A 219 -12.02 -15.47 -11.68
CA ARG A 219 -12.74 -16.76 -11.62
C ARG A 219 -11.79 -17.89 -11.20
N PHE A 220 -11.06 -17.71 -10.11
CA PHE A 220 -10.07 -18.64 -9.62
C PHE A 220 -10.79 -19.69 -8.80
N SER A 221 -10.90 -20.88 -9.39
CA SER A 221 -11.45 -22.05 -8.73
C SER A 221 -10.58 -22.39 -7.50
N PRO A 222 -11.16 -22.66 -6.32
CA PRO A 222 -10.45 -22.98 -5.07
C PRO A 222 -9.53 -24.22 -5.08
N GLY A 223 -9.22 -24.82 -6.23
CA GLY A 223 -8.47 -26.07 -6.36
C GLY A 223 -7.06 -25.96 -6.93
N GLU A 224 -6.78 -25.02 -7.83
CA GLU A 224 -5.55 -25.08 -8.65
C GLU A 224 -4.37 -24.26 -8.08
N HIS A 225 -4.65 -23.21 -7.31
CA HIS A 225 -3.60 -22.28 -6.85
C HIS A 225 -3.54 -22.06 -5.33
N ALA A 226 -4.43 -22.68 -4.58
CA ALA A 226 -4.32 -22.69 -3.12
C ALA A 226 -3.10 -23.52 -2.65
N SER A 227 -2.61 -24.46 -3.49
CA SER A 227 -1.45 -25.33 -3.21
C SER A 227 -0.16 -24.60 -2.84
N TYR A 228 0.03 -23.36 -3.30
CA TYR A 228 1.21 -22.55 -3.00
C TYR A 228 1.10 -21.77 -1.69
N ALA A 229 -0.09 -21.73 -1.09
CA ALA A 229 -0.27 -21.03 0.16
C ALA A 229 0.33 -21.84 1.32
N PRO A 230 0.99 -21.21 2.29
CA PRO A 230 1.44 -21.91 3.49
C PRO A 230 0.28 -22.56 4.24
N GLU A 231 0.53 -23.65 4.97
CA GLU A 231 -0.48 -24.34 5.79
C GLU A 231 -1.23 -23.39 6.74
N SER A 232 -0.53 -22.39 7.27
CA SER A 232 -1.12 -21.35 8.12
C SER A 232 -2.24 -20.56 7.42
N TYR A 233 -2.15 -20.34 6.12
CA TYR A 233 -3.20 -19.69 5.32
C TYR A 233 -4.44 -20.57 5.21
N HIS A 234 -4.26 -21.85 4.90
CA HIS A 234 -5.35 -22.81 4.80
C HIS A 234 -6.08 -22.99 6.13
N GLN A 235 -5.32 -23.16 7.22
CA GLN A 235 -5.87 -23.28 8.55
C GLN A 235 -6.69 -22.04 8.94
N HIS A 236 -6.18 -20.85 8.64
CA HIS A 236 -6.86 -19.60 8.93
C HIS A 236 -8.16 -19.44 8.12
N ILE A 237 -8.16 -19.80 6.83
CA ILE A 237 -9.40 -19.79 6.02
C ILE A 237 -10.42 -20.77 6.57
N LEU A 238 -9.98 -21.99 6.91
CA LEU A 238 -10.87 -23.02 7.43
C LEU A 238 -11.57 -22.54 8.70
N GLN A 239 -10.83 -21.98 9.65
CA GLN A 239 -11.38 -21.42 10.89
C GLN A 239 -12.38 -20.28 10.62
N HIS A 240 -12.11 -19.43 9.63
CA HIS A 240 -13.05 -18.39 9.19
C HIS A 240 -14.32 -18.98 8.58
N SER A 241 -14.20 -20.01 7.74
CA SER A 241 -15.34 -20.67 7.08
C SER A 241 -16.25 -21.41 8.05
N LEU A 242 -15.67 -21.96 9.13
CA LEU A 242 -16.39 -22.63 10.21
C LEU A 242 -17.05 -21.64 11.19
N GLY A 243 -16.79 -20.33 11.04
CA GLY A 243 -17.25 -19.30 11.97
C GLY A 243 -16.60 -19.38 13.36
N GLU A 244 -15.53 -20.16 13.50
CA GLU A 244 -14.81 -20.37 14.75
C GLU A 244 -13.92 -19.18 15.12
N LEU A 245 -13.48 -18.42 14.11
CA LEU A 245 -12.65 -17.23 14.31
C LEU A 245 -13.45 -15.93 14.20
N THR A 246 -13.33 -15.08 15.21
CA THR A 246 -13.62 -13.65 15.04
C THR A 246 -12.56 -13.05 14.13
N PHE A 247 -12.94 -12.11 13.25
CA PHE A 247 -11.99 -11.43 12.36
C PHE A 247 -10.76 -10.90 13.09
N ASP A 248 -9.61 -11.39 12.65
CA ASP A 248 -8.28 -10.96 13.07
C ASP A 248 -7.57 -10.31 11.89
N ALA A 249 -7.53 -8.98 11.86
CA ALA A 249 -6.94 -8.21 10.76
C ALA A 249 -5.47 -8.58 10.52
N ARG A 250 -4.71 -8.86 11.60
CA ARG A 250 -3.30 -9.21 11.51
C ARG A 250 -3.12 -10.62 10.98
N ALA A 251 -3.80 -11.60 11.55
CA ALA A 251 -3.70 -12.98 11.08
C ALA A 251 -4.15 -13.11 9.60
N CYS A 252 -5.22 -12.41 9.23
CA CYS A 252 -5.63 -12.26 7.84
C CYS A 252 -4.47 -11.71 7.00
N PHE A 253 -3.97 -10.53 7.34
CA PHE A 253 -2.90 -9.88 6.57
C PHE A 253 -1.67 -10.75 6.40
N GLU A 254 -1.13 -11.35 7.47
CA GLU A 254 0.08 -12.18 7.37
C GLU A 254 -0.13 -13.41 6.49
N ALA A 255 -1.31 -14.02 6.56
CA ALA A 255 -1.65 -15.17 5.74
C ALA A 255 -1.69 -14.77 4.25
N ASP A 256 -2.32 -13.63 3.91
CA ASP A 256 -2.34 -13.10 2.55
C ASP A 256 -0.95 -12.71 2.05
N TYR A 257 -0.16 -12.06 2.92
CA TYR A 257 1.20 -11.60 2.60
C TYR A 257 2.13 -12.80 2.33
N ALA A 258 2.09 -13.82 3.18
CA ALA A 258 2.90 -15.03 3.00
C ALA A 258 2.53 -15.78 1.71
N ARG A 259 1.22 -15.84 1.38
CA ARG A 259 0.76 -16.39 0.09
C ARG A 259 1.30 -15.58 -1.09
N ALA A 260 1.24 -14.25 -1.03
CA ALA A 260 1.72 -13.38 -2.11
C ALA A 260 3.24 -13.44 -2.30
N LEU A 261 4.01 -13.70 -1.23
CA LEU A 261 5.45 -13.96 -1.32
C LEU A 261 5.75 -15.31 -1.97
N ALA A 262 4.96 -16.34 -1.68
CA ALA A 262 5.16 -17.68 -2.22
C ALA A 262 4.68 -17.81 -3.68
N HIS A 263 3.70 -16.98 -4.08
CA HIS A 263 3.07 -17.09 -5.39
C HIS A 263 3.60 -16.03 -6.36
N ARG A 264 4.32 -16.48 -7.40
CA ARG A 264 4.65 -15.65 -8.57
C ARG A 264 3.46 -15.69 -9.52
N ILE A 265 2.85 -14.54 -9.79
CA ILE A 265 1.73 -14.44 -10.75
C ILE A 265 2.33 -14.56 -12.16
N PRO A 266 1.88 -15.51 -12.99
CA PRO A 266 2.37 -15.64 -14.35
C PRO A 266 1.92 -14.44 -15.19
N PRO A 267 2.71 -14.00 -16.19
CA PRO A 267 2.43 -12.75 -16.88
C PRO A 267 1.08 -12.68 -17.58
N GLY A 268 0.57 -13.81 -18.08
CA GLY A 268 -0.77 -13.90 -18.68
C GLY A 268 -1.92 -13.58 -17.71
N SER A 269 -1.66 -13.58 -16.40
CA SER A 269 -2.64 -13.18 -15.38
C SER A 269 -2.66 -11.68 -15.10
N PHE A 270 -1.65 -10.92 -15.58
CA PHE A 270 -1.66 -9.45 -15.48
C PHE A 270 -2.67 -8.81 -16.46
N SER A 271 -3.07 -9.51 -17.53
CA SER A 271 -3.81 -8.92 -18.65
C SER A 271 -5.32 -9.18 -18.70
N VAL A 272 -5.84 -10.31 -18.16
CA VAL A 272 -7.23 -10.72 -18.45
C VAL A 272 -8.03 -11.20 -17.23
N GLY A 273 -7.40 -11.56 -16.12
CA GLY A 273 -8.06 -12.42 -15.13
C GLY A 273 -8.66 -11.76 -13.91
N THR A 274 -8.15 -10.63 -13.44
CA THR A 274 -8.05 -10.42 -11.98
C THR A 274 -9.00 -9.36 -11.44
N VAL A 275 -10.04 -8.97 -12.18
CA VAL A 275 -10.70 -7.74 -11.80
C VAL A 275 -12.15 -7.63 -12.31
N SER A 276 -13.05 -7.31 -11.39
CA SER A 276 -14.47 -7.08 -11.65
C SER A 276 -15.12 -6.35 -10.47
N GLU A 277 -15.59 -5.13 -10.78
CA GLU A 277 -16.65 -4.31 -10.15
C GLU A 277 -16.41 -3.55 -8.82
N MET A 278 -15.75 -2.39 -8.96
CA MET A 278 -15.86 -1.21 -8.09
C MET A 278 -15.80 0.07 -8.92
N PRO A 279 -16.42 1.14 -8.39
CA PRO A 279 -16.50 2.41 -9.08
C PRO A 279 -15.15 3.11 -9.21
N GLU A 280 -15.12 3.94 -10.24
CA GLU A 280 -14.07 4.82 -10.70
C GLU A 280 -13.33 5.56 -9.55
N LEU A 281 -12.16 5.06 -9.12
CA LEU A 281 -11.28 5.80 -8.20
C LEU A 281 -10.52 6.87 -8.97
N THR A 282 -11.18 8.01 -9.20
CA THR A 282 -10.51 9.27 -9.58
C THR A 282 -10.02 10.00 -8.32
N PRO A 283 -8.88 10.71 -8.35
CA PRO A 283 -7.82 10.13 -7.53
C PRO A 283 -6.87 11.05 -6.73
N PRO A 284 -6.16 10.47 -5.77
CA PRO A 284 -5.00 11.04 -5.06
C PRO A 284 -3.59 10.51 -5.38
N VAL A 285 -2.57 11.27 -4.92
CA VAL A 285 -1.14 10.94 -5.04
C VAL A 285 -0.75 9.82 -4.07
N VAL A 286 -0.51 8.62 -4.60
CA VAL A 286 0.12 7.50 -3.86
C VAL A 286 1.49 7.96 -3.33
N PRO A 287 1.93 7.52 -2.13
CA PRO A 287 3.27 7.85 -1.65
C PRO A 287 4.32 7.36 -2.68
N VAL A 288 5.03 8.29 -3.32
CA VAL A 288 5.98 8.00 -4.41
C VAL A 288 7.03 6.99 -3.94
N ASP A 289 7.45 7.06 -2.68
CA ASP A 289 8.41 6.14 -2.07
C ASP A 289 7.89 4.70 -1.92
N LEU A 290 6.58 4.47 -1.99
CA LEU A 290 6.01 3.11 -2.06
C LEU A 290 5.97 2.57 -3.50
N ILE A 291 6.07 3.44 -4.51
CA ILE A 291 6.01 3.05 -5.93
C ILE A 291 7.40 2.95 -6.56
N THR A 292 8.34 3.85 -6.24
CA THR A 292 9.60 3.95 -6.99
C THR A 292 10.76 3.17 -6.38
N GLY A 293 10.58 2.60 -5.18
CA GLY A 293 11.64 1.90 -4.47
C GLY A 293 12.85 2.79 -4.11
N PRO A 294 13.95 2.19 -3.58
CA PRO A 294 14.03 0.80 -3.14
C PRO A 294 13.08 0.51 -1.97
N TRP A 295 12.59 -0.73 -1.87
CA TRP A 295 11.62 -1.12 -0.84
C TRP A 295 12.27 -1.92 0.29
N ASN A 296 12.21 -1.38 1.50
CA ASN A 296 12.41 -2.19 2.71
C ASN A 296 11.15 -3.01 3.03
N GLU A 297 11.27 -3.97 3.96
CA GLU A 297 10.15 -4.84 4.34
C GLU A 297 8.89 -4.08 4.79
N GLU A 298 9.03 -2.92 5.42
CA GLU A 298 7.87 -2.15 5.82
C GLU A 298 7.20 -1.40 4.65
N GLN A 299 7.98 -0.95 3.66
CA GLN A 299 7.40 -0.41 2.43
C GLN A 299 6.69 -1.51 1.63
N LYS A 300 7.27 -2.70 1.55
CA LYS A 300 6.65 -3.87 0.90
C LYS A 300 5.31 -4.24 1.53
N ARG A 301 5.26 -4.32 2.87
CA ARG A 301 4.03 -4.65 3.61
C ARG A 301 2.94 -3.59 3.46
N ARG A 302 3.30 -2.30 3.48
CA ARG A 302 2.34 -1.22 3.21
C ARG A 302 1.86 -1.20 1.77
N LEU A 303 2.75 -1.41 0.81
CA LEU A 303 2.40 -1.53 -0.61
C LEU A 303 1.45 -2.70 -0.83
N PHE A 304 1.74 -3.86 -0.24
CA PHE A 304 0.85 -5.02 -0.30
C PHE A 304 -0.51 -4.76 0.33
N TRP A 305 -0.55 -4.14 1.52
CA TRP A 305 -1.81 -3.76 2.15
C TRP A 305 -2.64 -2.86 1.24
N LEU A 306 -1.98 -1.92 0.55
CA LEU A 306 -2.63 -1.02 -0.38
C LEU A 306 -3.15 -1.76 -1.61
N ALA A 307 -2.33 -2.58 -2.26
CA ALA A 307 -2.73 -3.39 -3.41
C ALA A 307 -3.92 -4.30 -3.07
N ARG A 308 -3.88 -4.96 -1.90
CA ARG A 308 -4.99 -5.76 -1.37
C ARG A 308 -6.28 -4.96 -1.18
N ALA A 309 -6.17 -3.67 -0.85
CA ALA A 309 -7.31 -2.80 -0.59
C ALA A 309 -7.91 -2.14 -1.85
N ASN A 310 -7.16 -2.07 -2.97
CA ASN A 310 -7.46 -1.18 -4.11
C ASN A 310 -7.52 -1.83 -5.52
N LEU A 311 -7.45 -3.15 -5.68
CA LEU A 311 -7.44 -3.74 -7.02
C LEU A 311 -8.83 -4.02 -7.56
N ASP A 312 -9.46 -2.97 -8.07
CA ASP A 312 -10.67 -3.06 -8.88
C ASP A 312 -10.66 -2.05 -10.05
N GLN A 313 -11.22 -2.43 -11.21
CA GLN A 313 -10.53 -2.37 -12.52
C GLN A 313 -10.63 -1.12 -13.39
N TYR A 314 -11.49 -0.14 -13.14
CA TYR A 314 -11.89 0.72 -14.27
C TYR A 314 -11.13 2.05 -14.42
N VAL A 315 -10.09 2.30 -13.61
CA VAL A 315 -9.30 3.55 -13.65
C VAL A 315 -7.84 3.27 -13.36
N ASP A 316 -6.95 4.09 -13.90
CA ASP A 316 -5.54 4.21 -13.48
C ASP A 316 -5.45 4.09 -11.93
N PRO A 317 -5.03 2.92 -11.40
CA PRO A 317 -5.20 2.55 -9.99
C PRO A 317 -4.31 3.41 -9.08
N LEU A 318 -3.31 4.06 -9.66
CA LEU A 318 -2.31 4.85 -8.97
C LEU A 318 -2.21 6.20 -9.67
N TYR A 319 -3.10 7.15 -9.39
CA TYR A 319 -2.88 8.50 -9.91
C TYR A 319 -1.62 9.12 -9.32
N LEU A 320 -0.66 9.37 -10.20
CA LEU A 320 0.68 9.82 -9.83
C LEU A 320 0.79 11.35 -9.82
N GLY A 321 -0.33 12.07 -9.88
CA GLY A 321 -0.36 13.53 -9.89
C GLY A 321 0.21 14.14 -11.18
N SER A 322 1.00 15.21 -11.05
CA SER A 322 1.57 15.96 -12.18
C SER A 322 2.87 15.37 -12.75
N ARG A 323 3.39 14.29 -12.16
CA ARG A 323 4.61 13.60 -12.60
C ARG A 323 4.39 12.10 -12.85
N PRO A 324 3.37 11.72 -13.64
CA PRO A 324 3.03 10.32 -13.81
C PRO A 324 4.11 9.56 -14.56
N VAL A 325 4.70 10.16 -15.58
CA VAL A 325 5.73 9.52 -16.40
C VAL A 325 6.98 9.24 -15.57
N GLU A 326 7.48 10.21 -14.81
CA GLU A 326 8.71 10.03 -14.04
C GLU A 326 8.55 8.95 -12.96
N VAL A 327 7.37 8.88 -12.33
CA VAL A 327 7.10 7.86 -11.31
C VAL A 327 6.91 6.48 -11.94
N LYS A 328 6.23 6.34 -13.09
CA LYS A 328 6.13 5.08 -13.84
C LYS A 328 7.51 4.58 -14.28
N LEU A 329 8.33 5.47 -14.87
CA LEU A 329 9.67 5.10 -15.31
C LEU A 329 10.58 4.73 -14.14
N ALA A 330 10.53 5.45 -13.03
CA ALA A 330 11.30 5.10 -11.84
C ALA A 330 10.83 3.77 -11.21
N CYS A 331 9.53 3.51 -11.20
CA CYS A 331 8.97 2.22 -10.79
C CYS A 331 9.49 1.08 -11.67
N LEU A 332 9.41 1.24 -12.99
CA LEU A 332 9.89 0.25 -13.96
C LEU A 332 11.40 0.02 -13.84
N ASP A 333 12.16 1.10 -13.72
CA ASP A 333 13.62 1.06 -13.55
C ASP A 333 13.99 0.32 -12.26
N ALA A 334 13.27 0.53 -11.15
CA ALA A 334 13.57 -0.09 -9.85
C ALA A 334 13.04 -1.52 -9.72
N ALA A 335 11.81 -1.79 -10.16
CA ALA A 335 11.13 -3.08 -9.98
C ALA A 335 11.61 -4.14 -10.97
N VAL A 336 11.95 -3.72 -12.20
CA VAL A 336 12.19 -4.65 -13.31
C VAL A 336 13.59 -4.52 -13.88
N ILE A 337 14.03 -3.32 -14.24
CA ILE A 337 15.26 -3.17 -15.04
C ILE A 337 16.50 -3.33 -14.16
N SER A 338 16.55 -2.64 -13.02
CA SER A 338 17.73 -2.56 -12.15
C SER A 338 17.79 -3.67 -11.09
N ALA A 339 16.69 -4.37 -10.81
CA ALA A 339 16.61 -5.37 -9.74
C ALA A 339 17.35 -6.66 -10.13
N GLU A 340 18.43 -7.06 -9.48
CA GLU A 340 19.17 -8.29 -9.87
C GLU A 340 18.28 -9.53 -9.94
N VAL A 341 17.39 -9.69 -8.96
CA VAL A 341 16.33 -10.71 -8.91
C VAL A 341 14.99 -10.00 -8.78
N LEU A 342 13.98 -10.41 -9.54
CA LEU A 342 12.65 -9.80 -9.44
C LEU A 342 12.02 -10.17 -8.09
N ASP A 343 11.50 -9.17 -7.38
CA ASP A 343 10.75 -9.40 -6.14
C ASP A 343 9.30 -9.77 -6.50
N PRO A 344 8.84 -11.01 -6.23
CA PRO A 344 7.50 -11.46 -6.60
C PRO A 344 6.40 -10.56 -6.05
N LEU A 345 6.57 -10.04 -4.83
CA LEU A 345 5.58 -9.21 -4.20
C LEU A 345 5.48 -7.84 -4.90
N ILE A 346 6.62 -7.25 -5.25
CA ILE A 346 6.65 -5.97 -5.97
C ILE A 346 6.02 -6.13 -7.34
N VAL A 347 6.36 -7.20 -8.07
CA VAL A 347 5.75 -7.52 -9.36
C VAL A 347 4.23 -7.69 -9.19
N ASN A 348 3.78 -8.51 -8.24
CA ASN A 348 2.36 -8.75 -7.99
C ASN A 348 1.59 -7.46 -7.63
N CYS A 349 2.24 -6.49 -6.96
CA CYS A 349 1.58 -5.26 -6.52
C CYS A 349 1.59 -4.14 -7.57
N LEU A 350 2.65 -4.04 -8.38
CA LEU A 350 2.88 -2.89 -9.26
C LEU A 350 2.79 -3.23 -10.75
N MET A 351 2.92 -4.50 -11.15
CA MET A 351 2.90 -4.89 -12.56
C MET A 351 1.46 -4.89 -13.09
N GLY A 352 1.11 -3.86 -13.86
CA GLY A 352 -0.19 -3.74 -14.50
C GLY A 352 -0.20 -2.75 -15.66
N PRO A 353 -1.29 -2.70 -16.46
CA PRO A 353 -1.38 -1.86 -17.67
C PRO A 353 -1.03 -0.39 -17.44
N TRP A 354 -1.43 0.15 -16.28
CA TRP A 354 -1.16 1.53 -15.86
C TRP A 354 0.32 1.92 -15.95
N LEU A 355 1.24 0.97 -15.73
CA LEU A 355 2.68 1.22 -15.74
C LEU A 355 3.20 1.55 -17.14
N PHE A 356 2.50 1.07 -18.18
CA PHE A 356 2.92 1.15 -19.58
C PHE A 356 2.13 2.18 -20.40
N GLU A 357 1.05 2.72 -19.85
CA GLU A 357 0.23 3.74 -20.51
C GLU A 357 0.90 5.12 -20.49
N ASP A 358 0.73 5.88 -21.59
CA ASP A 358 1.17 7.28 -21.74
C ASP A 358 2.67 7.57 -21.55
N LEU A 359 3.54 6.57 -21.72
CA LEU A 359 4.99 6.78 -21.69
C LEU A 359 5.47 7.46 -23.00
N PRO A 360 6.42 8.42 -22.92
CA PRO A 360 7.08 8.97 -24.10
C PRO A 360 7.86 7.90 -24.87
N ARG A 361 7.74 7.90 -26.20
CA ARG A 361 8.36 6.87 -27.08
C ARG A 361 9.87 6.75 -26.91
N ASP A 362 10.56 7.86 -26.67
CA ASP A 362 12.01 7.90 -26.43
C ASP A 362 12.38 7.22 -25.10
N ALA A 363 11.61 7.48 -24.05
CA ALA A 363 11.77 6.83 -22.76
C ALA A 363 11.45 5.33 -22.83
N GLU A 364 10.37 4.93 -23.51
CA GLU A 364 10.02 3.52 -23.78
C GLU A 364 11.18 2.80 -24.48
N HIS A 365 11.71 3.39 -25.56
CA HIS A 365 12.80 2.79 -26.33
C HIS A 365 14.09 2.63 -25.50
N GLU A 366 14.45 3.63 -24.69
CA GLU A 366 15.61 3.52 -23.80
C GLU A 366 15.48 2.34 -22.82
N ARG A 367 14.28 2.13 -22.25
CA ARG A 367 14.02 1.04 -21.30
C ARG A 367 13.97 -0.32 -21.99
N LEU A 368 13.41 -0.40 -23.19
CA LEU A 368 13.42 -1.61 -24.02
C LEU A 368 14.85 -2.12 -24.27
N LEU A 369 15.78 -1.23 -24.63
CA LEU A 369 17.18 -1.61 -24.84
C LEU A 369 17.82 -2.19 -23.58
N LYS A 370 17.50 -1.64 -22.40
CA LYS A 370 18.00 -2.16 -21.12
C LYS A 370 17.38 -3.51 -20.75
N LEU A 371 16.10 -3.71 -21.07
CA LEU A 371 15.40 -4.98 -20.83
C LEU A 371 15.94 -6.09 -21.73
N VAL A 372 16.21 -5.79 -23.00
CA VAL A 372 16.83 -6.72 -23.95
C VAL A 372 18.22 -7.13 -23.48
N ASP A 373 19.09 -6.17 -23.13
CA ASP A 373 20.42 -6.46 -22.57
C ASP A 373 20.32 -7.36 -21.33
N ARG A 374 19.33 -7.12 -20.48
CA ARG A 374 19.08 -7.95 -19.30
C ARG A 374 18.63 -9.37 -19.67
N ILE A 375 17.73 -9.51 -20.64
CA ILE A 375 17.26 -10.82 -21.13
C ILE A 375 18.43 -11.61 -21.72
N ASP A 376 19.30 -10.97 -22.50
CA ASP A 376 20.47 -11.61 -23.11
C ASP A 376 21.48 -12.13 -22.08
N ARG A 377 21.57 -11.48 -20.91
CA ARG A 377 22.38 -11.98 -19.78
C ARG A 377 21.80 -13.24 -19.12
N GLY A 378 20.53 -13.55 -19.37
CA GLY A 378 19.80 -14.66 -18.76
C GLY A 378 19.35 -14.41 -17.32
N GLY A 379 18.71 -15.42 -16.71
CA GLY A 379 18.15 -15.35 -15.37
C GLY A 379 17.31 -16.58 -15.04
N GLU A 380 16.54 -16.52 -13.95
CA GLU A 380 15.53 -17.55 -13.65
C GLU A 380 14.43 -17.53 -14.72
N GLU A 381 13.97 -18.69 -15.17
CA GLU A 381 12.96 -18.82 -16.26
C GLU A 381 11.70 -17.98 -16.03
N LEU A 382 11.14 -17.99 -14.81
CA LEU A 382 9.97 -17.18 -14.47
C LEU A 382 10.25 -15.67 -14.51
N ASP A 383 11.47 -15.26 -14.16
CA ASP A 383 11.87 -13.85 -14.28
C ASP A 383 11.96 -13.48 -15.76
N MET A 384 12.46 -14.38 -16.61
CA MET A 384 12.51 -14.18 -18.06
C MET A 384 11.12 -13.97 -18.65
N ASP A 385 10.12 -14.76 -18.25
CA ASP A 385 8.75 -14.58 -18.73
C ASP A 385 8.16 -13.22 -18.34
N ILE A 386 8.42 -12.76 -17.11
CA ILE A 386 7.99 -11.42 -16.68
C ILE A 386 8.71 -10.34 -17.49
N LEU A 387 10.03 -10.48 -17.72
CA LEU A 387 10.80 -9.53 -18.53
C LEU A 387 10.28 -9.46 -19.97
N ARG A 388 10.01 -10.61 -20.59
CA ARG A 388 9.43 -10.70 -21.93
C ARG A 388 8.06 -10.06 -22.01
N PHE A 389 7.20 -10.30 -21.01
CA PHE A 389 5.91 -9.62 -20.91
C PHE A 389 6.07 -8.11 -20.87
N VAL A 390 6.99 -7.59 -20.05
CA VAL A 390 7.27 -6.14 -19.98
C VAL A 390 7.77 -5.61 -21.33
N VAL A 391 8.63 -6.36 -22.04
CA VAL A 391 9.05 -6.01 -23.40
C VAL A 391 7.84 -5.94 -24.34
N THR A 392 6.96 -6.93 -24.32
CA THR A 392 5.72 -6.93 -25.14
C THR A 392 4.83 -5.73 -24.83
N GLN A 393 4.72 -5.31 -23.57
CA GLN A 393 3.91 -4.13 -23.21
C GLN A 393 4.53 -2.81 -23.70
N LEU A 394 5.86 -2.70 -23.72
CA LEU A 394 6.57 -1.49 -24.14
C LEU A 394 6.82 -1.42 -25.66
N ASP A 395 6.95 -2.57 -26.33
CA ASP A 395 7.29 -2.66 -27.75
C ASP A 395 6.06 -2.56 -28.67
N ARG A 396 5.39 -1.40 -28.60
CA ARG A 396 4.16 -1.12 -29.37
C ARG A 396 4.36 -1.20 -30.89
N ASP A 397 5.57 -0.93 -31.36
CA ASP A 397 5.92 -0.97 -32.79
C ASP A 397 6.44 -2.37 -33.22
N CYS A 398 6.45 -3.37 -32.32
CA CYS A 398 6.87 -4.76 -32.58
C CYS A 398 8.31 -4.86 -33.16
N ARG A 399 9.23 -4.02 -32.70
CA ARG A 399 10.63 -3.99 -33.18
C ARG A 399 11.52 -5.03 -32.51
N PHE A 400 11.06 -5.65 -31.43
CA PHE A 400 11.77 -6.61 -30.59
C PHE A 400 10.97 -7.92 -30.48
N LEU A 401 10.31 -8.33 -31.58
CA LEU A 401 9.40 -9.48 -31.61
C LEU A 401 10.07 -10.79 -31.17
N GLU A 402 11.37 -10.94 -31.45
CA GLU A 402 12.18 -12.07 -31.04
C GLU A 402 12.28 -12.25 -29.51
N TYR A 403 12.00 -11.19 -28.74
CA TYR A 403 11.96 -11.21 -27.28
C TYR A 403 10.55 -11.38 -26.70
N HIS A 404 9.50 -11.48 -27.53
CA HIS A 404 8.13 -11.64 -27.05
C HIS A 404 7.82 -13.09 -26.63
N CYS A 405 8.49 -14.06 -27.23
CA CYS A 405 8.21 -15.49 -27.03
C CYS A 405 9.34 -16.20 -26.28
N SER A 406 9.00 -17.26 -25.53
CA SER A 406 10.00 -18.22 -25.08
C SER A 406 10.41 -19.10 -26.25
N SER A 407 11.71 -19.21 -26.50
CA SER A 407 12.27 -20.11 -27.52
C SER A 407 11.93 -21.58 -27.28
N GLU A 408 11.46 -21.94 -26.08
CA GLU A 408 11.21 -23.32 -25.69
C GLU A 408 9.77 -23.80 -25.94
N THR A 409 8.86 -22.93 -26.37
CA THR A 409 7.50 -23.34 -26.79
C THR A 409 7.40 -23.67 -28.28
N GLU A 410 8.51 -23.87 -28.97
CA GLU A 410 8.54 -24.75 -30.14
C GLU A 410 8.31 -26.20 -29.67
N TYR A 411 7.14 -26.42 -29.08
CA TYR A 411 6.55 -27.72 -28.95
C TYR A 411 6.53 -28.31 -30.35
N GLU A 412 7.26 -29.41 -30.47
CA GLU A 412 7.16 -30.53 -31.39
C GLU A 412 5.69 -30.83 -31.76
N SER A 413 5.05 -29.90 -32.46
CA SER A 413 3.80 -30.08 -33.16
C SER A 413 4.04 -30.73 -34.53
N GLU A 414 5.21 -31.34 -34.72
CA GLU A 414 5.40 -32.52 -35.56
C GLU A 414 4.75 -33.74 -34.88
N SER A 415 3.43 -33.64 -34.66
CA SER A 415 2.59 -34.81 -34.46
C SER A 415 2.07 -35.22 -35.83
N ASP A 416 2.76 -36.18 -36.45
CA ASP A 416 2.19 -37.39 -37.05
C ASP A 416 0.73 -37.28 -37.55
N TRP A 417 0.49 -36.41 -38.53
CA TRP A 417 -0.72 -36.51 -39.38
C TRP A 417 -0.46 -37.27 -40.69
N GLU A 418 0.74 -37.82 -40.89
CA GLU A 418 1.04 -38.75 -41.97
C GLU A 418 0.88 -40.19 -41.47
N ASP A 419 -0.31 -40.75 -41.69
CA ASP A 419 -0.58 -42.16 -42.03
C ASP A 419 -1.92 -42.62 -41.43
N ASP A 420 -3.02 -42.22 -42.05
CA ASP A 420 -4.23 -43.06 -42.17
C ASP A 420 -5.20 -42.45 -43.19
N VAL A 421 -4.82 -42.52 -44.48
CA VAL A 421 -5.78 -42.53 -45.59
C VAL A 421 -5.66 -43.89 -46.29
N GLN A 422 -6.55 -44.80 -45.89
CA GLN A 422 -6.84 -46.05 -46.58
C GLN A 422 -7.82 -45.84 -47.75
#